data_AF-A0A818E421-F1
#
_entry.id   AF-A0A818E421-F1
#
_cell.length_a   1.000
_cell.length_b   1.000
_cell.length_c   1.000
_cell.angle_alpha   90.00
_cell.angle_beta   90.00
_cell.angle_gamma   90.00
#
_symmetry.space_group_name_H-M   'P 1'
#
loop_
_entity.id
_entity.type
_entity.pdbx_description
1 polymer ?
#
loop_
_entity_poly.entity_id
_entity_poly.type
_entity_poly.pdbx_seq_one_letter_code
_entity_poly.pdbx_strand_id
1 'polypeptide(L)'
;MYSSMFIYFISLISVIICTESRRDVMTLATWNIGLEEQLAFERTPSIIKAIREKNVDILCLQEVWGGPQILRQIYQSLKDIYPHFEVVNDGMRNYISSYGLPTQTYSPACPASNIKNVQICIFTYCSNLSDSVLLVCAIYKCPTQFLALYLNSKCWACIFDRYISRGDPLCNDQ
;
A
#
# COMPACT_ATOMS: atom_id res chain seq x y z
N MET A 1 -48.72 8.53 -49.76
CA MET A 1 -47.28 8.90 -49.74
C MET A 1 -46.97 9.37 -48.32
N TYR A 2 -45.81 9.01 -47.75
CA TYR A 2 -45.40 9.19 -46.33
C TYR A 2 -45.71 8.07 -45.30
N SER A 3 -45.59 6.78 -45.67
CA SER A 3 -45.63 5.69 -44.67
C SER A 3 -44.38 4.80 -44.60
N SER A 4 -43.39 5.00 -45.48
CA SER A 4 -42.21 4.12 -45.57
C SER A 4 -40.91 4.76 -45.07
N MET A 5 -40.93 6.04 -44.69
CA MET A 5 -39.72 6.77 -44.29
C MET A 5 -39.45 6.79 -42.78
N PHE A 6 -40.41 6.32 -41.97
CA PHE A 6 -40.29 6.31 -40.50
C PHE A 6 -39.64 5.03 -39.95
N ILE A 7 -39.60 3.94 -40.73
CA ILE A 7 -39.08 2.65 -40.29
C ILE A 7 -37.54 2.60 -40.37
N TYR A 8 -36.91 3.40 -41.23
CA TYR A 8 -35.45 3.46 -41.32
C TYR A 8 -34.78 4.34 -40.25
N PHE A 9 -35.54 5.22 -39.58
CA PHE A 9 -34.98 6.11 -38.55
C PHE A 9 -34.90 5.46 -37.16
N ILE A 10 -35.73 4.44 -36.87
CA ILE A 10 -35.70 3.73 -35.59
C ILE A 10 -34.62 2.65 -35.59
N SER A 11 -34.28 2.07 -36.75
CA SER A 11 -33.20 1.09 -36.88
C SER A 11 -31.79 1.66 -36.70
N LEU A 12 -31.61 2.98 -36.86
CA LEU A 12 -30.32 3.65 -36.68
C LEU A 12 -30.05 4.07 -35.22
N ILE A 13 -31.08 4.11 -34.38
CA ILE A 13 -30.97 4.46 -32.95
C ILE A 13 -30.67 3.22 -32.09
N SER A 14 -30.82 2.01 -32.63
CA SER A 14 -30.34 0.76 -32.00
C SER A 14 -28.82 0.57 -32.11
N VAL A 15 -28.14 1.43 -32.87
CA VAL A 15 -26.67 1.56 -32.88
C VAL A 15 -26.26 2.75 -32.00
N ILE A 16 -27.06 3.09 -30.98
CA ILE A 16 -26.56 3.83 -29.83
C ILE A 16 -25.72 2.86 -29.01
N ILE A 17 -24.45 2.78 -29.41
CA ILE A 17 -23.33 2.95 -28.50
C ILE A 17 -23.49 2.09 -27.23
N CYS A 18 -23.25 0.78 -27.37
CA CYS A 18 -22.52 0.07 -26.34
C CYS A 18 -21.10 0.64 -26.30
N THR A 19 -20.92 1.89 -25.86
CA THR A 19 -19.68 2.26 -25.21
C THR A 19 -19.71 1.48 -23.92
N GLU A 20 -19.06 0.33 -23.96
CA GLU A 20 -18.45 -0.25 -22.78
C GLU A 20 -17.56 0.86 -22.22
N SER A 21 -18.11 1.71 -21.35
CA SER A 21 -17.30 2.47 -20.43
C SER A 21 -16.75 1.43 -19.48
N ARG A 22 -15.71 0.72 -19.93
CA ARG A 22 -14.75 0.12 -19.02
C ARG A 22 -14.18 1.30 -18.25
N ARG A 23 -14.82 1.65 -17.15
CA ARG A 23 -14.05 2.07 -16.01
C ARG A 23 -13.29 0.79 -15.67
N ASP A 24 -12.05 0.69 -16.13
CA ASP A 24 -11.15 -0.38 -15.75
C ASP A 24 -11.17 -0.43 -14.22
N VAL A 25 -11.91 -1.38 -13.67
CA VAL A 25 -12.07 -1.51 -12.23
C VAL A 25 -10.75 -2.11 -11.76
N MET A 26 -9.88 -1.23 -11.26
CA MET A 26 -8.64 -1.64 -10.62
C MET A 26 -8.95 -2.69 -9.54
N THR A 27 -8.34 -3.86 -9.70
CA THR A 27 -8.48 -5.01 -8.82
C THR A 27 -7.31 -5.04 -7.83
N LEU A 28 -7.64 -5.09 -6.55
CA LEU A 28 -6.69 -5.16 -5.44
C LEU A 28 -6.88 -6.47 -4.69
N ALA A 29 -5.78 -7.16 -4.39
CA ALA A 29 -5.77 -8.25 -3.44
C ALA A 29 -4.74 -8.01 -2.33
N THR A 30 -5.11 -8.39 -1.12
CA THR A 30 -4.21 -8.50 0.02
C THR A 30 -4.09 -9.96 0.42
N TRP A 31 -2.89 -10.42 0.73
CA TRP A 31 -2.65 -11.80 1.12
C TRP A 31 -1.52 -11.93 2.13
N ASN A 32 -1.87 -12.38 3.34
CA ASN A 32 -0.91 -12.89 4.28
C ASN A 32 -0.45 -14.29 3.83
N ILE A 33 0.81 -14.40 3.43
CA ILE A 33 1.39 -15.64 2.93
C ILE A 33 2.20 -16.41 3.98
N GLY A 34 2.41 -15.82 5.16
CA GLY A 34 3.07 -16.45 6.31
C GLY A 34 4.40 -17.11 5.93
N LEU A 35 5.25 -16.42 5.16
CA LEU A 35 6.54 -16.92 4.69
C LEU A 35 7.61 -16.75 5.77
N GLU A 36 7.48 -17.52 6.85
CA GLU A 36 8.49 -17.64 7.89
C GLU A 36 9.77 -18.29 7.36
N GLU A 37 10.92 -17.86 7.88
CA GLU A 37 12.27 -18.20 7.37
C GLU A 37 12.49 -19.70 7.15
N GLN A 38 12.04 -20.55 8.10
CA GLN A 38 12.23 -22.00 8.02
C GLN A 38 11.48 -22.67 6.86
N LEU A 39 10.31 -22.12 6.49
CA LEU A 39 9.44 -22.70 5.46
C LEU A 39 9.48 -21.90 4.15
N ALA A 40 10.20 -20.78 4.13
CA ALA A 40 10.09 -19.85 3.04
C ALA A 40 10.56 -20.45 1.71
N PHE A 41 11.69 -21.16 1.71
CA PHE A 41 12.20 -21.82 0.51
C PHE A 41 11.25 -22.89 -0.04
N GLU A 42 10.62 -23.68 0.82
CA GLU A 42 9.70 -24.74 0.43
C GLU A 42 8.38 -24.18 -0.12
N ARG A 43 7.82 -23.15 0.53
CA ARG A 43 6.50 -22.62 0.19
C ARG A 43 6.51 -21.62 -0.97
N THR A 44 7.63 -20.94 -1.19
CA THR A 44 7.75 -19.88 -2.21
C THR A 44 7.32 -20.32 -3.62
N PRO A 45 7.74 -21.49 -4.15
CA PRO A 45 7.30 -21.94 -5.48
C PRO A 45 5.77 -22.06 -5.63
N SER A 46 5.10 -22.65 -4.62
CA SER A 46 3.64 -22.82 -4.62
C SER A 46 2.91 -21.49 -4.49
N ILE A 47 3.44 -20.55 -3.69
CA ILE A 47 2.89 -19.20 -3.56
C ILE A 47 3.04 -18.42 -4.87
N ILE A 48 4.20 -18.46 -5.52
CA ILE A 48 4.42 -17.82 -6.83
C ILE A 48 3.41 -18.34 -7.85
N LYS A 49 3.19 -19.66 -7.89
CA LYS A 49 2.18 -20.26 -8.77
C LYS A 49 0.79 -19.70 -8.50
N ALA A 50 0.36 -19.70 -7.24
CA ALA A 50 -0.96 -19.19 -6.87
C ALA A 50 -1.13 -17.67 -7.15
N ILE A 51 -0.07 -16.88 -7.00
CA ILE A 51 -0.08 -15.45 -7.33
C ILE A 51 -0.28 -15.24 -8.83
N ARG A 52 0.39 -16.02 -9.68
CA ARG A 52 0.22 -15.94 -11.15
C ARG A 52 -1.21 -16.23 -11.59
N GLU A 53 -1.92 -17.08 -10.87
CA GLU A 53 -3.31 -17.46 -11.18
C GLU A 53 -4.34 -16.41 -10.73
N LYS A 54 -4.00 -15.50 -9.80
CA LYS A 54 -4.93 -14.49 -9.25
C LYS A 54 -5.33 -13.39 -10.24
N ASN A 55 -4.44 -13.03 -11.16
CA ASN A 55 -4.64 -11.96 -12.16
C ASN A 55 -5.29 -10.68 -11.60
N VAL A 56 -4.59 -10.00 -10.68
CA VAL A 56 -5.03 -8.71 -10.10
C VAL A 56 -4.08 -7.59 -10.51
N ASP A 57 -4.55 -6.34 -10.49
CA ASP A 57 -3.73 -5.17 -10.85
C ASP A 57 -2.75 -4.80 -9.74
N ILE A 58 -3.17 -4.90 -8.48
CA ILE A 58 -2.36 -4.60 -7.30
C ILE A 58 -2.43 -5.77 -6.31
N LEU A 59 -1.27 -6.20 -5.84
CA LEU A 59 -1.12 -7.28 -4.86
C LEU A 59 -0.29 -6.81 -3.67
N CYS A 60 -0.87 -6.87 -2.47
CA CYS A 60 -0.19 -6.62 -1.20
C CYS A 60 0.08 -7.94 -0.49
N LEU A 61 1.35 -8.25 -0.22
CA LEU A 61 1.76 -9.46 0.49
C LEU A 61 2.16 -9.12 1.92
N GLN A 62 1.66 -9.85 2.91
CA GLN A 62 2.05 -9.74 4.32
C GLN A 62 2.82 -10.96 4.79
N GLU A 63 3.59 -10.78 5.87
CA GLU A 63 4.38 -11.82 6.54
C GLU A 63 5.41 -12.49 5.63
N VAL A 64 6.11 -11.67 4.83
CA VAL A 64 7.23 -12.14 4.01
C VAL A 64 8.52 -12.06 4.81
N TRP A 65 8.72 -13.01 5.73
CA TRP A 65 9.83 -13.00 6.68
C TRP A 65 11.07 -13.79 6.22
N GLY A 66 11.01 -14.48 5.08
CA GLY A 66 12.10 -15.32 4.54
C GLY A 66 13.38 -14.59 4.09
N GLY A 67 13.56 -13.32 4.45
CA GLY A 67 14.72 -12.52 4.08
C GLY A 67 14.79 -12.13 2.59
N PRO A 68 15.88 -11.46 2.16
CA PRO A 68 15.98 -10.87 0.82
C PRO A 68 16.11 -11.88 -0.29
N GLN A 69 16.65 -13.07 -0.01
CA GLN A 69 16.80 -14.11 -1.03
C GLN A 69 15.42 -14.57 -1.52
N ILE A 70 14.49 -14.76 -0.59
CA ILE A 70 13.10 -15.10 -0.88
C ILE A 70 12.39 -13.93 -1.58
N LEU A 71 12.55 -12.69 -1.09
CA LEU A 71 12.00 -11.51 -1.78
C LEU A 71 12.51 -11.37 -3.22
N ARG A 72 13.81 -11.60 -3.43
CA ARG A 72 14.43 -11.59 -4.76
C ARG A 72 13.85 -12.68 -5.65
N GLN A 73 13.66 -13.88 -5.11
CA GLN A 73 13.05 -14.99 -5.85
C GLN A 73 11.61 -14.66 -6.27
N ILE A 74 10.80 -14.12 -5.35
CA ILE A 74 9.43 -13.68 -5.60
C ILE A 74 9.42 -12.60 -6.69
N TYR A 75 10.20 -11.54 -6.54
CA TYR A 75 10.30 -10.45 -7.51
C TYR A 75 10.71 -10.95 -8.90
N GLN A 76 11.82 -11.70 -9.01
CA GLN A 76 12.30 -12.17 -10.31
C GLN A 76 11.29 -13.09 -11.01
N SER A 77 10.50 -13.83 -10.23
CA SER A 77 9.50 -14.78 -10.71
C SER A 77 8.15 -14.13 -11.04
N LEU A 78 7.94 -12.87 -10.68
CA LEU A 78 6.67 -12.16 -10.88
C LEU A 78 6.80 -10.85 -11.65
N LYS A 79 8.02 -10.35 -11.91
CA LYS A 79 8.28 -9.05 -12.58
C LYS A 79 7.69 -8.88 -13.98
N ASP A 80 7.37 -9.98 -14.66
CA ASP A 80 6.69 -9.98 -15.95
C ASP A 80 5.20 -9.61 -15.84
N ILE A 81 4.60 -9.84 -14.68
CA ILE A 81 3.18 -9.52 -14.38
C ILE A 81 3.08 -8.28 -13.49
N TYR A 82 3.98 -8.16 -12.52
CA TYR A 82 4.07 -7.05 -11.57
C TYR A 82 5.43 -6.35 -11.72
N PRO A 83 5.61 -5.51 -12.75
CA PRO A 83 6.88 -4.84 -13.02
C PRO A 83 7.24 -3.78 -11.96
N HIS A 84 6.23 -3.29 -11.23
CA HIS A 84 6.39 -2.40 -10.11
C HIS A 84 6.35 -3.22 -8.82
N PHE A 85 7.42 -3.14 -8.04
CA PHE A 85 7.59 -3.89 -6.80
C PHE A 85 8.06 -2.96 -5.69
N GLU A 86 7.51 -3.16 -4.49
CA GLU A 86 7.81 -2.32 -3.35
C GLU A 86 7.78 -3.15 -2.07
N VAL A 87 8.68 -2.81 -1.14
CA VAL A 87 8.68 -3.37 0.21
C VAL A 87 8.44 -2.24 1.20
N VAL A 88 7.35 -2.37 1.95
CA VAL A 88 6.85 -1.34 2.88
C VAL A 88 7.53 -1.44 4.26
N ASN A 89 8.52 -2.32 4.45
CA ASN A 89 9.26 -2.43 5.70
C ASN A 89 10.60 -1.67 5.61
N ASP A 90 10.67 -0.53 6.30
CA ASP A 90 11.83 0.36 6.29
C ASP A 90 13.11 -0.25 6.86
N GLY A 91 12.98 -1.16 7.83
CA GLY A 91 14.12 -1.93 8.35
C GLY A 91 14.81 -2.78 7.28
N MET A 92 14.10 -3.13 6.21
CA MET A 92 14.65 -3.90 5.10
C MET A 92 15.10 -3.04 3.92
N ARG A 93 14.81 -1.73 3.88
CA ARG A 93 15.06 -0.88 2.69
C ARG A 93 16.52 -0.86 2.27
N ASN A 94 17.43 -0.61 3.21
CA ASN A 94 18.88 -0.63 2.97
C ASN A 94 19.41 -2.04 2.65
N TYR A 95 18.71 -3.05 3.13
CA TYR A 95 19.05 -4.45 2.91
C TYR A 95 18.50 -4.97 1.57
N ILE A 96 17.53 -4.30 0.96
CA ILE A 96 16.91 -4.68 -0.30
C ILE A 96 17.66 -4.06 -1.49
N SER A 97 18.13 -2.82 -1.35
CA SER A 97 18.93 -2.16 -2.38
C SER A 97 20.23 -2.92 -2.70
N SER A 98 20.88 -3.52 -1.70
CA SER A 98 22.10 -4.32 -1.88
C SER A 98 21.89 -5.62 -2.66
N TYR A 99 20.64 -6.08 -2.82
CA TYR A 99 20.27 -7.27 -3.60
C TYR A 99 19.69 -6.92 -4.99
N GLY A 100 19.77 -5.65 -5.40
CA GLY A 100 19.32 -5.19 -6.71
C GLY A 100 17.81 -5.21 -6.90
N LEU A 101 17.05 -5.17 -5.80
CA LEU A 101 15.60 -4.99 -5.82
C LEU A 101 15.25 -3.51 -6.00
N PRO A 102 14.14 -3.18 -6.69
CA PRO A 102 13.71 -1.80 -6.84
C PRO A 102 13.44 -1.18 -5.47
N THR A 103 14.04 -0.02 -5.21
CA THR A 103 13.70 0.82 -4.06
C THR A 103 13.04 2.07 -4.57
N GLN A 104 11.75 2.26 -4.30
CA GLN A 104 11.13 3.56 -4.53
C GLN A 104 11.46 4.49 -3.37
N THR A 105 11.94 5.68 -3.69
CA THR A 105 12.02 6.80 -2.76
C THR A 105 10.59 7.33 -2.56
N TYR A 106 10.00 7.04 -1.40
CA TYR A 106 8.78 7.71 -1.00
C TYR A 106 9.07 9.19 -0.78
N SER A 107 8.28 10.04 -1.45
CA SER A 107 8.05 11.37 -0.92
C SER A 107 7.23 11.20 0.38
N PRO A 108 7.56 11.91 1.47
CA PRO A 108 6.82 11.84 2.72
C PRO A 108 5.32 11.90 2.45
N ALA A 109 4.60 10.88 2.90
CA ALA A 109 3.15 10.87 2.73
C ALA A 109 2.49 12.02 3.53
N CYS A 110 3.24 12.61 4.48
CA CYS A 110 2.83 13.74 5.28
C CYS A 110 3.93 14.81 5.40
N PRO A 111 3.61 16.10 5.16
CA PRO A 111 4.45 17.21 5.63
C PRO A 111 4.68 17.11 7.14
N ALA A 112 5.89 17.40 7.64
CA ALA A 112 6.16 17.29 9.07
C ALA A 112 5.33 18.31 9.88
N SER A 113 4.96 19.42 9.25
CA SER A 113 4.04 20.43 9.79
C SER A 113 2.67 19.83 10.18
N ASN A 114 2.18 18.83 9.45
CA ASN A 114 0.89 18.20 9.71
C ASN A 114 0.92 17.26 10.93
N ILE A 115 2.08 16.69 11.29
CA ILE A 115 2.24 15.82 12.48
C ILE A 115 2.71 16.57 13.73
N LYS A 116 3.20 17.82 13.59
CA LYS A 116 3.79 18.60 14.69
C LYS A 116 2.87 18.75 15.90
N ASN A 117 1.61 19.10 15.67
CA ASN A 117 0.64 19.31 16.76
C ASN A 117 0.35 18.01 17.54
N VAL A 118 0.46 16.88 16.85
CA VAL A 118 0.19 15.55 17.39
C VAL A 118 1.38 15.09 18.20
N GLN A 119 2.59 15.27 17.65
CA GLN A 119 3.84 15.05 18.38
C GLN A 119 3.88 15.87 19.67
N ILE A 120 3.57 17.18 19.62
CA ILE A 120 3.53 18.03 20.81
C ILE A 120 2.57 17.45 21.85
N CYS A 121 1.38 17.03 21.45
CA CYS A 121 0.41 16.45 22.36
C CYS A 121 0.90 15.12 22.96
N ILE A 122 1.42 14.20 22.13
CA ILE A 122 1.96 12.92 22.59
C ILE A 122 3.14 13.14 23.55
N PHE A 123 4.08 14.05 23.24
CA PHE A 123 5.18 14.37 24.14
C PHE A 123 4.70 14.98 25.46
N THR A 124 3.62 15.75 25.44
CA THR A 124 3.06 16.39 26.64
C THR A 124 2.36 15.38 27.54
N TYR A 125 1.59 14.44 26.99
CA TYR A 125 0.69 13.58 27.77
C TYR A 125 1.08 12.10 27.82
N CYS A 126 1.92 11.62 26.91
CA CYS A 126 2.19 10.19 26.69
C CYS A 126 3.68 9.83 26.68
N SER A 127 4.60 10.79 26.88
CA SER A 127 6.06 10.60 26.72
C SER A 127 6.70 9.56 27.65
N ASN A 128 6.06 9.24 28.78
CA ASN A 128 6.58 8.28 29.76
C ASN A 128 5.98 6.88 29.60
N LEU A 129 5.22 6.62 28.54
CA LEU A 129 4.58 5.34 28.27
C LEU A 129 5.44 4.49 27.33
N SER A 130 5.30 3.16 27.44
CA SER A 130 5.89 2.24 26.47
C SER A 130 5.20 2.35 25.10
N ASP A 131 5.92 1.98 24.04
CA ASP A 131 5.44 2.06 22.65
C ASP A 131 4.08 1.35 22.45
N SER A 132 3.89 0.21 23.13
CA SER A 132 2.65 -0.58 23.10
C SER A 132 1.41 0.14 23.66
N VAL A 133 1.59 1.13 24.54
CA VAL A 133 0.49 1.88 25.19
C VAL A 133 0.43 3.33 24.69
N LEU A 134 1.51 3.80 24.05
CA LEU A 134 1.61 5.14 23.50
C LEU A 134 0.49 5.45 22.49
N LEU A 135 0.14 4.48 21.63
CA LEU A 135 -0.96 4.62 20.68
C LEU A 135 -2.30 4.86 21.38
N VAL A 136 -2.60 4.04 22.40
CA VAL A 136 -3.85 4.13 23.16
C VAL A 136 -3.92 5.48 23.88
N CYS A 137 -2.80 5.93 24.46
CA CYS A 137 -2.71 7.25 25.06
C CYS A 137 -2.92 8.37 24.04
N ALA A 138 -2.28 8.30 22.87
CA ALA A 138 -2.42 9.32 21.83
C ALA A 138 -3.87 9.46 21.36
N ILE A 139 -4.57 8.34 21.14
CA ILE A 139 -5.99 8.34 20.75
C ILE A 139 -6.85 9.00 21.84
N TYR A 140 -6.57 8.71 23.11
CA TYR A 140 -7.40 9.16 24.23
C TYR A 140 -7.10 10.59 24.71
N LYS A 141 -5.83 10.99 24.71
CA LYS A 141 -5.35 12.28 25.24
C LYS A 141 -5.16 13.34 24.17
N CYS A 142 -5.04 12.95 22.90
CA CYS A 142 -4.84 13.86 21.78
C CYS A 142 -5.93 13.77 20.69
N PRO A 143 -7.23 13.57 21.03
CA PRO A 143 -8.23 13.14 20.06
C PRO A 143 -8.46 14.14 18.92
N THR A 144 -8.36 15.45 19.19
CA THR A 144 -8.56 16.48 18.16
C THR A 144 -7.40 16.55 17.17
N GLN A 145 -6.16 16.44 17.67
CA GLN A 145 -4.96 16.36 16.84
C GLN A 145 -4.94 15.04 16.06
N PHE A 146 -5.36 13.94 16.70
CA PHE A 146 -5.44 12.62 16.09
C PHE A 146 -6.51 12.54 15.00
N LEU A 147 -7.67 13.16 15.20
CA LEU A 147 -8.73 13.23 14.21
C LEU A 147 -8.31 14.04 12.98
N ALA A 148 -7.58 15.15 13.17
CA ALA A 148 -7.06 15.96 12.08
C ALA A 148 -6.08 15.18 11.17
N LEU A 149 -5.31 14.25 11.75
CA LEU A 149 -4.48 13.32 11.01
C LEU A 149 -5.27 12.16 10.40
N TYR A 150 -6.23 11.60 11.13
CA TYR A 150 -7.05 10.49 10.65
C TYR A 150 -7.80 10.86 9.38
N LEU A 151 -8.25 12.11 9.29
CA LEU A 151 -8.88 12.69 8.10
C LEU A 151 -7.88 12.94 6.95
N ASN A 152 -6.58 12.91 7.23
CA ASN A 152 -5.51 12.93 6.23
C ASN A 152 -4.85 11.56 6.13
N SER A 153 -5.49 10.64 5.39
CA SER A 153 -5.11 9.22 5.29
C SER A 153 -3.64 8.97 4.94
N LYS A 154 -2.96 9.95 4.32
CA LYS A 154 -1.53 9.87 3.98
C LYS A 154 -0.61 10.06 5.20
N CYS A 155 -1.09 10.68 6.29
CA CYS A 155 -0.29 11.00 7.46
C CYS A 155 -0.20 9.91 8.53
N TRP A 156 -0.98 8.86 8.39
CA TRP A 156 -1.04 7.79 9.38
C TRP A 156 0.26 6.98 9.44
N ALA A 157 0.81 6.59 8.28
CA ALA A 157 2.03 5.78 8.21
C ALA A 157 3.22 6.47 8.93
N CYS A 158 3.35 7.78 8.72
CA CYS A 158 4.40 8.64 9.29
C CYS A 158 4.50 8.60 10.84
N ILE A 159 3.39 8.44 11.55
CA ILE A 159 3.39 8.50 13.02
C ILE A 159 3.85 7.17 13.61
N PHE A 160 3.50 6.05 13.00
CA PHE A 160 3.95 4.76 13.49
C PHE A 160 5.44 4.56 13.25
N ASP A 161 5.96 4.97 12.09
CA ASP A 161 7.38 4.81 11.80
C ASP A 161 8.25 5.67 12.73
N ARG A 162 7.96 6.96 12.95
CA ARG A 162 8.83 7.79 13.81
C ARG A 162 8.94 7.35 15.27
N TYR A 163 7.94 6.65 15.80
CA TYR A 163 7.96 6.17 17.19
C TYR A 163 8.58 4.77 17.31
N ILE A 164 8.48 3.92 16.27
CA ILE A 164 9.06 2.57 16.25
C ILE A 164 10.52 2.60 15.78
N SER A 165 10.83 3.38 14.74
CA SER A 165 12.19 3.59 14.22
C SER A 165 12.66 5.01 14.56
N ARG A 166 13.52 5.12 15.59
CA ARG A 166 14.17 6.39 16.00
C ARG A 166 15.10 6.93 14.90
N GLY A 167 14.54 7.44 13.80
CA GLY A 167 15.31 8.08 12.73
C GLY A 167 14.78 7.98 11.30
N ASP A 168 13.53 7.58 11.04
CA ASP A 168 13.07 7.39 9.66
C ASP A 168 12.86 8.71 8.88
N PRO A 169 13.27 8.78 7.58
CA PRO A 169 13.18 9.97 6.74
C PRO A 169 11.78 10.20 6.14
N LEU A 170 10.81 9.34 6.43
CA LEU A 170 9.43 9.42 5.92
C LEU A 170 8.63 10.66 6.39
N CYS A 171 9.21 11.48 7.28
CA CYS A 171 8.59 12.69 7.83
C CYS A 171 9.52 13.90 7.72
N ASN A 172 10.42 13.93 6.75
CA ASN A 172 11.30 15.09 6.58
C ASN A 172 10.62 16.13 5.68
N ASP A 173 10.62 17.37 6.14
CA ASP A 173 10.29 18.52 5.30
C ASP A 173 11.35 18.61 4.19
N GLN A 174 10.99 18.17 2.99
CA GLN A 174 11.59 18.69 1.76
C GLN A 174 10.73 19.85 1.27
#